data_AF-T0YP00-F1
#
_entry.id   AF-T0YP00-F1
#
_cell.length_a   1.000
_cell.length_b   1.000
_cell.length_c   1.000
_cell.angle_alpha   90.00
_cell.angle_beta   90.00
_cell.angle_gamma   90.00
#
_symmetry.space_group_name_H-M   'P 1'
#
loop_
_entity.id
_entity.type
_entity.pdbx_description
1 polymer ?
#
loop_
_entity_poly.entity_id
_entity_poly.type
_entity_poly.pdbx_seq_one_letter_code
_entity_poly.pdbx_strand_id
1 'polypeptide(L)'
;EHDFLGPIPMRKALAESINLATIRMVRRIGVGNVISFGRRLGITTPLNHDLSLALGSSGVRPIELTAAYSIIANRGIREPVYSISRVVNFRKTTVFEHIPSPTKVYDPAYDYMLTSMLQSVISEGTGRDALVLPRLLAGKTGTTNDFKDAWFIGFSPDIAVG
;
A
#
# COMPACT_ATOMS: atom_id res chain seq x y z
N GLU A 1 27.63 -0.04 -9.41
CA GLU A 1 27.86 -1.33 -8.72
C GLU A 1 28.59 -1.07 -7.39
N HIS A 2 28.04 -0.21 -6.53
CA HIS A 2 28.75 0.31 -5.35
C HIS A 2 27.81 0.44 -4.16
N ASP A 3 27.43 -0.69 -3.57
CA ASP A 3 27.17 -0.88 -2.12
C ASP A 3 26.40 -2.19 -1.92
N PHE A 4 27.13 -3.30 -1.97
CA PHE A 4 26.58 -4.58 -1.50
C PHE A 4 26.50 -4.53 0.03
N LEU A 5 25.32 -4.19 0.56
CA LEU A 5 25.07 -4.04 2.00
C LEU A 5 25.10 -5.36 2.79
N GLY A 6 25.32 -6.50 2.13
CA GLY A 6 25.19 -7.82 2.77
C GLY A 6 23.76 -8.11 3.24
N PRO A 7 23.58 -9.00 4.23
CA PRO A 7 22.29 -9.19 4.89
C PRO A 7 21.88 -7.93 5.65
N ILE A 8 20.74 -7.34 5.29
CA ILE A 8 20.16 -6.18 5.98
C ILE A 8 18.81 -6.53 6.60
N PRO A 9 18.43 -5.91 7.74
CA PRO A 9 17.10 -6.07 8.31
C PRO A 9 16.01 -5.63 7.33
N MET A 10 14.88 -6.35 7.30
CA MET A 10 13.74 -6.02 6.43
C MET A 10 13.21 -4.60 6.69
N ARG A 11 13.24 -4.14 7.95
CA ARG A 11 12.84 -2.78 8.33
C ARG A 11 13.69 -1.72 7.60
N LYS A 12 15.01 -1.88 7.61
CA LYS A 12 15.94 -0.96 6.93
C LYS A 12 15.74 -1.02 5.42
N ALA A 13 15.64 -2.23 4.87
CA ALA A 13 15.38 -2.42 3.44
C ALA A 13 14.09 -1.73 2.97
N LEU A 14 13.02 -1.78 3.78
CA LEU A 14 11.76 -1.10 3.49
C LEU A 14 11.88 0.43 3.62
N ALA A 15 12.50 0.91 4.71
CA ALA A 15 12.68 2.34 4.98
C ALA A 15 13.46 3.06 3.87
N GLU A 16 14.57 2.46 3.45
CA GLU A 16 15.46 2.97 2.40
C GLU A 16 15.02 2.53 0.99
N SER A 17 13.94 1.77 0.87
CA SER A 17 13.40 1.30 -0.41
C SER A 17 14.41 0.54 -1.28
N ILE A 18 15.18 -0.37 -0.68
CA ILE A 18 16.29 -1.08 -1.34
C ILE A 18 15.78 -2.11 -2.35
N ASN A 19 15.86 -1.78 -3.64
CA ASN A 19 15.40 -2.60 -4.76
C ASN A 19 15.91 -4.05 -4.73
N LEU A 20 17.21 -4.26 -4.49
CA LEU A 20 17.80 -5.61 -4.50
C LEU A 20 17.22 -6.51 -3.40
N ALA A 21 16.91 -5.95 -2.23
CA ALA A 21 16.28 -6.69 -1.14
C ALA A 21 14.86 -7.11 -1.51
N THR A 22 14.09 -6.20 -2.11
CA THR A 22 12.72 -6.48 -2.59
C THR A 22 12.70 -7.55 -3.67
N ILE A 23 13.59 -7.47 -4.67
CA ILE A 23 13.70 -8.50 -5.74
C ILE A 23 14.00 -9.88 -5.13
N ARG A 24 14.97 -9.95 -4.19
CA ARG A 24 15.34 -11.22 -3.54
C ARG A 24 14.18 -11.79 -2.72
N MET A 25 13.43 -10.94 -2.03
CA MET A 25 12.23 -11.32 -1.28
C MET A 25 11.15 -11.87 -2.20
N VAL A 26 10.80 -11.14 -3.27
CA VAL A 26 9.79 -11.57 -4.24
C VAL A 26 10.21 -12.86 -4.94
N ARG A 27 11.50 -13.01 -5.27
CA ARG A 27 12.03 -14.27 -5.84
C ARG A 27 11.84 -15.46 -4.90
N ARG A 28 12.00 -15.26 -3.59
CA ARG A 28 11.82 -16.31 -2.57
C ARG A 28 10.36 -16.64 -2.29
N ILE A 29 9.48 -15.62 -2.28
CA ILE A 29 8.03 -15.79 -2.05
C ILE A 29 7.31 -16.31 -3.30
N GLY A 30 7.77 -15.92 -4.48
CA GLY A 30 7.16 -16.20 -5.77
C GLY A 30 6.23 -15.08 -6.24
N VAL A 31 6.38 -14.69 -7.51
CA VAL A 31 5.59 -13.59 -8.14
C VAL A 31 4.08 -13.88 -8.08
N GLY A 32 3.66 -15.13 -8.35
CA GLY A 32 2.25 -15.51 -8.30
C GLY A 32 1.60 -15.33 -6.92
N ASN A 33 2.37 -15.53 -5.83
CA ASN A 33 1.89 -15.29 -4.46
C ASN A 33 1.71 -13.79 -4.17
N VAL A 34 2.63 -12.95 -4.68
CA VAL A 34 2.52 -11.49 -4.59
C VAL A 34 1.29 -10.99 -5.34
N ILE A 35 1.07 -11.47 -6.56
CA ILE A 35 -0.12 -11.13 -7.37
C ILE A 35 -1.39 -11.57 -6.64
N SER A 36 -1.43 -12.81 -6.16
CA SER A 36 -2.58 -13.34 -5.41
C SER A 36 -2.88 -12.52 -4.16
N PHE A 37 -1.86 -12.07 -3.44
CA PHE A 37 -2.05 -11.18 -2.30
C PHE A 37 -2.56 -9.79 -2.72
N GLY A 38 -2.02 -9.22 -3.81
CA GLY A 38 -2.53 -7.98 -4.40
C GLY A 38 -4.01 -8.06 -4.77
N ARG A 39 -4.47 -9.21 -5.31
CA ARG A 39 -5.89 -9.45 -5.56
C ARG A 39 -6.73 -9.41 -4.28
N ARG A 40 -6.24 -10.01 -3.18
CA ARG A 40 -6.92 -9.93 -1.87
C ARG A 40 -7.00 -8.51 -1.31
N LEU A 41 -6.01 -7.66 -1.62
CA LEU A 41 -6.04 -6.22 -1.29
C LEU A 41 -7.03 -5.43 -2.16
N GLY A 42 -7.61 -6.04 -3.20
CA GLY A 42 -8.56 -5.38 -4.10
C GLY A 42 -7.93 -4.74 -5.33
N ILE A 43 -6.65 -4.99 -5.61
CA ILE A 43 -6.04 -4.58 -6.87
C ILE A 43 -6.62 -5.45 -7.98
N THR A 44 -7.41 -4.87 -8.88
CA THR A 44 -7.97 -5.56 -10.06
C THR A 44 -7.26 -5.15 -11.35
N THR A 45 -6.41 -4.11 -11.34
CA THR A 45 -5.50 -3.78 -12.46
C THR A 45 -4.63 -5.00 -12.86
N PRO A 46 -4.46 -5.30 -14.16
CA PRO A 46 -3.55 -6.35 -14.62
C PRO A 46 -2.11 -6.13 -14.10
N LEU A 47 -1.46 -7.20 -13.62
CA LEU A 47 -0.10 -7.15 -13.08
C LEU A 47 0.81 -8.05 -13.92
N ASN A 48 2.03 -7.58 -14.19
CA ASN A 48 3.03 -8.37 -14.91
C ASN A 48 3.45 -9.58 -14.09
N HIS A 49 3.54 -10.75 -14.74
CA HIS A 49 3.91 -12.01 -14.10
C HIS A 49 5.42 -12.29 -14.24
N ASP A 50 6.24 -11.33 -13.82
CA ASP A 50 7.70 -11.43 -13.81
C ASP A 50 8.29 -10.67 -12.61
N LEU A 51 9.62 -10.77 -12.41
CA LEU A 51 10.29 -10.18 -11.25
C LEU A 51 10.32 -8.64 -11.26
N SER A 52 10.09 -7.99 -12.41
CA SER A 52 10.02 -6.53 -12.47
C SER A 52 8.83 -5.97 -11.67
N LEU A 53 7.81 -6.80 -11.38
CA LEU A 53 6.72 -6.46 -10.47
C LEU A 53 7.26 -6.00 -9.09
N ALA A 54 8.38 -6.57 -8.64
CA ALA A 54 9.02 -6.20 -7.38
C ALA A 54 9.48 -4.73 -7.33
N LEU A 55 9.60 -4.07 -8.49
CA LEU A 55 10.04 -2.69 -8.67
C LEU A 55 8.91 -1.77 -9.13
N GLY A 56 7.67 -2.24 -9.18
CA GLY A 56 6.53 -1.43 -9.59
C GLY A 56 6.40 -1.23 -11.09
N SER A 57 6.86 -2.17 -11.93
CA SER A 57 6.72 -2.09 -13.39
C SER A 57 5.27 -2.11 -13.90
N SER A 58 4.31 -2.47 -13.05
CA SER A 58 2.88 -2.45 -13.35
C SER A 58 2.25 -1.18 -12.76
N GLY A 59 1.74 -0.30 -13.62
CA GLY A 59 0.99 0.88 -13.17
C GLY A 59 -0.36 0.47 -12.58
N VAL A 60 -0.57 0.73 -11.29
CA VAL A 60 -1.82 0.43 -10.57
C VAL A 60 -2.69 1.68 -10.53
N ARG A 61 -4.02 1.50 -10.54
CA ARG A 61 -4.95 2.63 -10.40
C ARG A 61 -4.76 3.29 -9.01
N PRO A 62 -4.65 4.63 -8.92
CA PRO A 62 -4.38 5.31 -7.65
C PRO A 62 -5.40 4.99 -6.56
N ILE A 63 -6.68 4.88 -6.93
CA ILE A 63 -7.75 4.54 -6.00
C ILE A 63 -7.60 3.12 -5.42
N GLU A 64 -7.13 2.15 -6.22
CA GLU A 64 -6.89 0.79 -5.74
C GLU A 64 -5.66 0.74 -4.84
N LEU A 65 -4.61 1.46 -5.20
CA LEU A 65 -3.39 1.48 -4.42
C LEU A 65 -3.60 2.20 -3.07
N THR A 66 -4.30 3.34 -3.06
CA THR A 66 -4.67 4.06 -1.83
C THR A 66 -5.57 3.20 -0.94
N ALA A 67 -6.57 2.53 -1.53
CA ALA A 67 -7.42 1.58 -0.80
C ALA A 67 -6.62 0.40 -0.21
N ALA A 68 -5.59 -0.08 -0.90
CA ALA A 68 -4.75 -1.14 -0.36
C ALA A 68 -4.01 -0.70 0.92
N TYR A 69 -3.59 0.56 1.02
CA TYR A 69 -2.98 1.11 2.23
C TYR A 69 -4.00 1.38 3.34
N SER A 70 -5.24 1.72 3.01
CA SER A 70 -6.30 1.89 4.03
C SER A 70 -6.61 0.58 4.76
N ILE A 71 -6.36 -0.58 4.15
CA ILE A 71 -6.49 -1.89 4.81
C ILE A 71 -5.52 -2.01 5.98
N ILE A 72 -4.29 -1.48 5.85
CA ILE A 72 -3.28 -1.48 6.92
C ILE A 72 -3.74 -0.58 8.06
N ALA A 73 -4.22 0.63 7.73
CA ALA A 73 -4.81 1.53 8.72
C ALA A 73 -6.01 0.89 9.45
N ASN A 74 -6.78 0.09 8.73
CA ASN A 74 -7.99 -0.59 9.21
C ASN A 74 -7.71 -2.04 9.70
N ARG A 75 -6.50 -2.31 10.20
CA ARG A 75 -6.15 -3.56 10.87
C ARG A 75 -6.43 -4.83 10.05
N GLY A 76 -6.07 -4.80 8.77
CA GLY A 76 -6.23 -5.92 7.85
C GLY A 76 -7.64 -6.11 7.32
N ILE A 77 -8.56 -5.19 7.60
CA ILE A 77 -9.94 -5.22 7.10
C ILE A 77 -10.08 -4.34 5.87
N ARG A 78 -10.50 -4.97 4.77
CA ARG A 78 -10.83 -4.29 3.52
C ARG A 78 -12.30 -3.95 3.49
N GLU A 79 -12.59 -2.66 3.38
CA GLU A 79 -13.90 -2.14 2.98
C GLU A 79 -13.80 -1.69 1.51
N PRO A 80 -14.69 -2.14 0.61
CA PRO A 80 -14.72 -1.63 -0.76
C PRO A 80 -14.90 -0.11 -0.79
N VAL A 81 -14.13 0.57 -1.65
CA VAL A 81 -14.26 2.01 -1.83
C VAL A 81 -15.56 2.33 -2.57
N TYR A 82 -16.31 3.30 -2.06
CA TYR A 82 -17.52 3.83 -2.68
C TYR A 82 -17.57 5.35 -2.54
N SER A 83 -18.18 6.04 -3.51
CA SER A 83 -18.35 7.50 -3.48
C SER A 83 -19.79 7.92 -3.18
N ILE A 84 -20.75 7.02 -3.38
CA ILE A 84 -22.18 7.26 -3.18
C ILE A 84 -22.62 6.39 -2.02
N SER A 85 -22.99 6.99 -0.90
CA SER A 85 -23.54 6.25 0.25
C SER A 85 -25.03 5.98 0.10
N ARG A 86 -25.78 6.92 -0.48
CA ARG A 86 -27.23 6.81 -0.62
C ARG A 86 -27.75 7.70 -1.75
N VAL A 87 -28.72 7.21 -2.50
CA VAL A 87 -29.48 7.99 -3.50
C VAL A 87 -30.94 8.01 -3.08
N VAL A 88 -31.51 9.22 -2.98
CA VAL A 88 -32.91 9.45 -2.62
C VAL A 88 -33.59 10.22 -3.74
N ASN A 89 -34.77 9.77 -4.16
CA ASN A 89 -35.53 10.42 -5.23
C ASN A 89 -36.40 11.59 -4.70
N PHE A 90 -37.08 12.31 -5.61
CA PHE A 90 -37.95 13.45 -5.26
C PHE A 90 -39.15 13.07 -4.35
N ARG A 91 -39.52 11.79 -4.31
CA ARG A 91 -40.57 11.24 -3.43
C ARG A 91 -40.03 10.85 -2.04
N LYS A 92 -38.77 11.19 -1.74
CA LYS A 92 -38.05 10.81 -0.51
C LYS A 92 -37.87 9.29 -0.33
N THR A 93 -37.94 8.51 -1.41
CA THR A 93 -37.66 7.07 -1.38
C THR A 93 -36.17 6.82 -1.65
N THR A 94 -35.52 6.01 -0.81
CA THR A 94 -34.17 5.51 -1.07
C THR A 94 -34.20 4.55 -2.25
N VAL A 95 -33.46 4.86 -3.32
CA VAL A 95 -33.35 4.00 -4.52
C VAL A 95 -32.03 3.23 -4.57
N PHE A 96 -31.05 3.69 -3.79
CA PHE A 96 -29.77 3.02 -3.62
C PHE A 96 -29.23 3.38 -2.24
N GLU A 97 -28.62 2.40 -1.58
CA GLU A 97 -27.87 2.56 -0.34
C GLU A 97 -26.68 1.62 -0.38
N HIS A 98 -25.50 2.14 -0.08
CA HIS A 98 -24.31 1.32 0.04
C HIS A 98 -24.39 0.51 1.33
N ILE A 99 -24.31 -0.81 1.20
CA ILE A 99 -24.25 -1.74 2.31
C ILE A 99 -22.77 -2.11 2.52
N PRO A 100 -22.17 -1.75 3.67
CA PRO A 100 -20.80 -2.13 3.99
C PRO A 100 -20.59 -3.64 3.86
N SER A 101 -19.45 -4.03 3.30
CA SER A 101 -19.08 -5.42 3.05
C SER A 101 -17.62 -5.69 3.44
N PRO A 102 -17.28 -5.54 4.74
CA PRO A 102 -15.91 -5.67 5.20
C PRO A 102 -15.41 -7.10 5.02
N THR A 103 -14.18 -7.24 4.55
CA THR A 103 -13.50 -8.53 4.36
C THR A 103 -12.17 -8.53 5.10
N LYS A 104 -11.94 -9.52 5.97
CA LYS A 104 -10.63 -9.73 6.62
C LYS A 104 -9.62 -10.25 5.59
N VAL A 105 -8.55 -9.51 5.34
CA VAL A 105 -7.51 -9.85 4.36
C VAL A 105 -6.35 -10.62 5.00
N TYR A 106 -5.94 -10.21 6.20
CA TYR A 106 -4.90 -10.87 6.99
C TYR A 106 -5.13 -10.62 8.49
N ASP A 107 -4.30 -11.23 9.33
CA ASP A 107 -4.45 -11.11 10.78
C ASP A 107 -3.95 -9.76 11.33
N PRO A 108 -4.70 -9.09 12.22
CA PRO A 108 -4.29 -7.83 12.83
C PRO A 108 -2.94 -7.87 13.54
N ALA A 109 -2.47 -9.05 13.97
CA ALA A 109 -1.14 -9.19 14.56
C ALA A 109 -0.02 -8.74 13.61
N TYR A 110 -0.21 -8.85 12.29
CA TYR A 110 0.77 -8.40 11.30
C TYR A 110 0.77 -6.89 11.09
N ASP A 111 -0.35 -6.20 11.35
CA ASP A 111 -0.48 -4.75 11.12
C ASP A 111 0.45 -3.93 11.97
N TYR A 112 0.62 -4.31 13.24
CA TYR A 112 1.49 -3.57 14.14
C TYR A 112 2.94 -3.57 13.62
N MET A 113 3.43 -4.73 13.19
CA MET A 113 4.77 -4.88 12.64
C MET A 113 4.92 -4.12 11.31
N LEU A 114 3.96 -4.28 10.39
CA LEU A 114 3.99 -3.59 9.09
C LEU A 114 3.91 -2.07 9.25
N THR A 115 2.97 -1.58 10.06
CA THR A 115 2.81 -0.15 10.36
C THR A 115 4.08 0.41 10.99
N SER A 116 4.66 -0.30 11.97
CA SER A 116 5.92 0.11 12.59
C SER A 116 7.06 0.22 11.58
N MET A 117 7.16 -0.70 10.62
CA MET A 117 8.18 -0.63 9.57
C MET A 117 7.91 0.49 8.56
N LEU A 118 6.66 0.76 8.23
CA LEU A 118 6.26 1.88 7.35
C LEU A 118 6.43 3.24 8.03
N GLN A 119 6.33 3.32 9.36
CA GLN A 119 6.74 4.52 10.10
C GLN A 119 8.24 4.80 9.94
N SER A 120 9.08 3.76 9.82
CA SER A 120 10.53 3.92 9.59
C SER A 120 10.84 4.57 8.23
N VAL A 121 9.97 4.41 7.22
CA VAL A 121 10.10 5.12 5.95
C VAL A 121 10.04 6.64 6.16
N ILE A 122 9.20 7.11 7.07
CA ILE A 122 9.01 8.53 7.37
C ILE A 122 10.03 9.02 8.41
N SER A 123 10.32 8.25 9.46
CA SER A 123 11.22 8.73 10.52
C SER A 123 12.69 8.77 10.11
N GLU A 124 13.13 7.81 9.30
CA GLU A 124 14.55 7.64 8.94
C GLU A 124 14.81 7.38 7.46
N GLY A 125 13.78 7.02 6.69
CA GLY A 125 13.92 6.55 5.32
C GLY A 125 13.60 7.58 4.23
N THR A 126 12.98 7.09 3.16
CA THR A 126 12.73 7.85 1.92
C THR A 126 11.56 8.83 1.98
N GLY A 127 10.72 8.79 3.02
CA GLY A 127 9.52 9.62 3.16
C GLY A 127 9.63 10.73 4.22
N ARG A 128 10.85 11.16 4.57
CA ARG A 128 11.11 12.08 5.69
C ARG A 128 10.42 13.43 5.60
N ASP A 129 10.15 13.92 4.40
CA ASP A 129 9.48 15.20 4.21
C ASP A 129 8.05 15.20 4.79
N ALA A 130 7.42 14.02 4.94
CA ALA A 130 6.13 13.90 5.61
C ALA A 130 6.17 14.22 7.12
N LEU A 131 7.35 14.32 7.75
CA LEU A 131 7.51 14.72 9.15
C LEU A 131 7.04 16.15 9.44
N VAL A 132 6.85 16.98 8.40
CA VAL A 132 6.26 18.32 8.54
C VAL A 132 4.81 18.28 9.05
N LEU A 133 4.13 17.15 8.84
CA LEU A 133 2.75 16.97 9.29
C LEU A 133 2.72 16.61 10.78
N PRO A 134 1.89 17.26 11.60
CA PRO A 134 1.82 17.04 13.05
C PRO A 134 1.00 15.79 13.39
N ARG A 135 1.28 14.66 12.73
CA ARG A 135 0.57 13.39 12.89
C ARG A 135 1.55 12.23 12.91
N LEU A 136 1.19 11.18 13.65
CA LEU A 136 1.87 9.89 13.52
C LEU A 136 1.42 9.27 12.20
N LEU A 137 2.36 9.16 11.27
CA LEU A 137 2.13 8.69 9.91
C LEU A 137 2.96 7.45 9.63
N ALA A 138 2.39 6.56 8.85
CA ALA A 138 3.09 5.48 8.16
C ALA A 138 2.89 5.69 6.65
N GLY A 139 3.84 5.29 5.83
CA GLY A 139 3.69 5.47 4.40
C GLY A 139 4.81 4.87 3.59
N LYS A 140 4.70 5.02 2.27
CA LYS A 140 5.72 4.59 1.33
C LYS A 140 5.81 5.52 0.14
N THR A 141 7.03 5.73 -0.32
CA THR A 141 7.37 6.42 -1.56
C THR A 141 7.47 5.43 -2.72
N GLY A 142 7.19 5.89 -3.93
CA GLY A 142 7.46 5.19 -5.17
C GLY A 142 8.01 6.16 -6.22
N THR A 143 9.03 5.74 -6.95
CA THR A 143 9.61 6.52 -8.05
C THR A 143 9.81 5.59 -9.24
N THR A 144 9.31 5.95 -10.41
CA THR A 144 9.68 5.27 -11.65
C THR A 144 11.01 5.79 -12.18
N ASN A 145 11.64 5.03 -13.10
CA ASN A 145 12.87 5.47 -13.75
C ASN A 145 12.67 6.85 -14.40
N ASP A 146 13.69 7.70 -14.29
CA ASP A 146 13.70 9.10 -14.76
C ASP A 146 12.66 10.03 -14.09
N PHE A 147 12.16 9.68 -12.89
CA PHE A 147 11.15 10.47 -12.13
C PHE A 147 9.87 10.78 -12.91
N LYS A 148 9.51 9.97 -13.91
CA LYS A 148 8.28 10.18 -14.69
C LYS A 148 7.02 10.11 -13.82
N ASP A 149 7.07 9.27 -12.79
CA ASP A 149 6.06 9.18 -11.76
C ASP A 149 6.72 9.23 -10.38
N ALA A 150 6.20 10.10 -9.52
CA ALA A 150 6.53 10.17 -8.11
C ALA A 150 5.25 9.96 -7.30
N TRP A 151 5.28 8.97 -6.43
CA TRP A 151 4.16 8.57 -5.58
C TRP A 151 4.55 8.68 -4.11
N PHE A 152 3.62 9.15 -3.31
CA PHE A 152 3.64 8.96 -1.87
C PHE A 152 2.25 8.51 -1.44
N ILE A 153 2.19 7.39 -0.73
CA ILE A 153 0.95 6.96 -0.07
C ILE A 153 1.24 6.91 1.41
N GLY A 154 0.46 7.69 2.17
CA GLY A 154 0.57 7.80 3.61
C GLY A 154 -0.77 7.51 4.27
N PHE A 155 -0.72 7.03 5.51
CA PHE A 155 -1.91 6.82 6.31
C PHE A 155 -1.69 7.13 7.78
N SER A 156 -2.80 7.41 8.45
CA SER A 156 -2.98 7.42 9.90
C SER A 156 -4.15 6.48 10.23
N PRO A 157 -4.49 6.23 11.50
CA PRO A 157 -5.61 5.35 11.85
C PRO A 157 -6.94 5.70 11.18
N ASP A 158 -7.16 6.98 10.84
CA ASP A 158 -8.45 7.48 10.37
C ASP A 158 -8.51 7.77 8.86
N ILE A 159 -7.37 7.80 8.17
CA ILE A 159 -7.31 8.20 6.74
C ILE A 159 -6.07 7.63 6.04
N ALA A 160 -6.25 7.26 4.78
CA ALA A 160 -5.17 7.00 3.82
C ALA A 160 -5.25 8.01 2.66
N VAL A 161 -4.10 8.49 2.19
CA VAL A 161 -3.95 9.50 1.13
C VAL A 161 -2.88 9.04 0.16
N GLY A 162 -3.12 9.19 -1.15
CA GLY A 162 -2.24 8.76 -2.24
C GLY A 162 -2.60 9.39 -3.57
#